data_AF-A0A1Q7Z1B7-F1
#
_entry.id   AF-A0A1Q7Z1B7-F1
#
_cell.length_a   1.000
_cell.length_b   1.000
_cell.length_c   1.000
_cell.angle_alpha   90.00
_cell.angle_beta   90.00
_cell.angle_gamma   90.00
#
_symmetry.space_group_name_H-M   'P 1'
#
loop_
_entity.id
_entity.type
_entity.pdbx_description
1 polymer ?
#
loop_
_entity_poly.entity_id
_entity_poly.type
_entity_poly.pdbx_seq_one_letter_code
_entity_poly.pdbx_strand_id
1 'polypeptide(L)'
;MFNNSVLGMVKLEMEVAGLPDWQTDLKNPNFAKVAEAIGIMGVRIEDPADLASGLKRALEHPGPALIDVVTDPNALSMPPHITPDQVKGFGVAMMKLALSGHIDEVVDTVEANIRNA
;
A
#
# COMPACT_ATOMS: atom_id res chain seq x y z
N MET A 1 -8.25 9.96 3.85
CA MET A 1 -7.59 9.39 2.67
C MET A 1 -6.44 8.54 3.13
N PHE A 2 -6.42 7.29 2.66
CA PHE A 2 -5.31 6.38 2.86
C PHE A 2 -4.36 6.58 1.68
N ASN A 3 -3.22 7.19 1.95
CA ASN A 3 -2.27 7.61 0.95
C ASN A 3 -1.08 6.64 0.95
N ASN A 4 -1.27 5.52 0.25
CA ASN A 4 -0.24 4.51 0.00
C ASN A 4 0.51 4.73 -1.31
N SER A 5 0.20 5.79 -2.08
CA SER A 5 0.85 6.09 -3.37
C SER A 5 0.80 4.96 -4.40
N VAL A 6 -0.17 4.05 -4.31
CA VAL A 6 -0.34 2.92 -5.23
C VAL A 6 -1.82 2.63 -5.53
N LEU A 7 -2.09 2.04 -6.69
CA LEU A 7 -3.36 1.39 -6.99
C LEU A 7 -3.42 0.02 -6.31
N GLY A 8 -3.54 0.02 -4.98
CA GLY A 8 -3.31 -1.17 -4.14
C GLY A 8 -4.10 -2.42 -4.54
N MET A 9 -5.38 -2.27 -4.92
CA MET A 9 -6.19 -3.43 -5.34
C MET A 9 -5.74 -4.01 -6.69
N VAL A 10 -5.41 -3.15 -7.65
CA VAL A 10 -4.95 -3.57 -8.98
C VAL A 10 -3.60 -4.27 -8.86
N LYS A 11 -2.69 -3.70 -8.06
CA LYS A 11 -1.40 -4.32 -7.75
C LYS A 11 -1.59 -5.72 -7.14
N LEU A 12 -2.45 -5.85 -6.13
CA LEU A 12 -2.75 -7.14 -5.51
C LEU A 12 -3.33 -8.16 -6.51
N GLU A 13 -4.26 -7.77 -7.38
CA GLU A 13 -4.82 -8.66 -8.40
C GLU A 13 -3.76 -9.15 -9.41
N MET A 14 -2.81 -8.29 -9.78
CA MET A 14 -1.68 -8.65 -10.65
C MET A 14 -0.72 -9.62 -9.97
N GLU A 15 -0.35 -9.35 -8.71
CA GLU A 15 0.48 -10.24 -7.90
C GLU A 15 -0.18 -11.62 -7.73
N VAL A 16 -1.48 -11.67 -7.43
CA VAL A 16 -2.27 -12.91 -7.32
C VAL A 16 -2.34 -13.66 -8.65
N ALA A 17 -2.39 -12.95 -9.78
CA ALA A 17 -2.32 -13.53 -11.12
C ALA A 17 -0.89 -13.98 -11.53
N GLY A 18 0.12 -13.71 -10.70
CA GLY A 18 1.53 -14.00 -10.99
C GLY A 18 2.11 -13.11 -12.10
N LEU A 19 1.54 -11.92 -12.28
CA LEU A 19 2.03 -10.91 -13.20
C LEU A 19 2.89 -9.90 -12.43
N PRO A 20 3.96 -9.37 -13.05
CA PRO A 20 4.70 -8.25 -12.46
C PRO A 20 3.81 -7.01 -12.40
N ASP A 21 4.00 -6.18 -11.38
CA ASP A 21 3.32 -4.89 -11.23
C ASP A 21 3.54 -4.02 -12.47
N TRP A 22 2.48 -3.37 -12.94
CA TRP A 22 2.55 -2.48 -14.11
C TRP A 22 1.63 -1.28 -13.94
N GLN A 23 2.21 -0.08 -13.99
CA GLN A 23 1.47 1.20 -13.93
C GLN A 23 0.55 1.34 -12.70
N THR A 24 0.93 0.73 -11.58
CA THR A 24 0.19 0.80 -10.31
C THR A 24 0.76 1.85 -9.36
N ASP A 25 2.00 2.33 -9.58
CA ASP A 25 2.61 3.40 -8.79
C ASP A 25 2.02 4.77 -9.10
N LEU A 26 1.79 5.57 -8.05
CA LEU A 26 1.23 6.91 -8.13
C LEU A 26 2.19 7.93 -7.51
N LYS A 27 2.40 9.05 -8.21
CA LYS A 27 3.03 10.24 -7.62
C LYS A 27 1.94 11.15 -7.03
N ASN A 28 1.56 10.87 -5.80
CA ASN A 28 0.51 11.63 -5.13
C ASN A 28 1.00 13.01 -4.64
N PRO A 29 0.14 14.05 -4.70
CA PRO A 29 0.42 15.31 -4.02
C PRO A 29 0.23 15.15 -2.49
N ASN A 30 0.65 16.17 -1.75
CA ASN A 30 0.20 16.33 -0.37
C ASN A 30 -1.26 16.79 -0.39
N PHE A 31 -2.17 15.88 -0.09
CA PHE A 31 -3.60 16.17 -0.24
C PHE A 31 -4.16 17.03 0.88
N ALA A 32 -3.54 17.04 2.07
CA ALA A 32 -3.89 18.00 3.11
C ALA A 32 -3.66 19.44 2.60
N LYS A 33 -2.55 19.70 1.91
CA LYS A 33 -2.29 21.01 1.29
C LYS A 33 -3.28 21.33 0.15
N VAL A 34 -3.69 20.32 -0.62
CA VAL A 34 -4.73 20.51 -1.65
C VAL A 34 -6.07 20.89 -1.00
N ALA A 35 -6.44 20.24 0.11
CA ALA A 35 -7.64 20.57 0.87
C ALA A 35 -7.60 22.01 1.40
N GLU A 36 -6.48 22.43 1.99
CA GLU A 36 -6.28 23.80 2.46
C GLU A 36 -6.45 24.82 1.33
N ALA A 37 -5.90 24.54 0.14
CA ALA A 37 -6.00 25.41 -1.03
C ALA A 37 -7.44 25.61 -1.54
N ILE A 38 -8.36 24.69 -1.24
CA ILE A 38 -9.78 24.77 -1.62
C ILE A 38 -10.70 25.15 -0.45
N GLY A 39 -10.14 25.61 0.67
CA GLY A 39 -10.90 26.08 1.84
C GLY A 39 -11.42 24.97 2.76
N ILE A 40 -10.86 23.77 2.68
CA ILE A 40 -11.15 22.64 3.56
C ILE A 40 -10.00 22.48 4.55
N MET A 41 -10.28 22.14 5.82
CA MET A 41 -9.21 21.86 6.77
C MET A 41 -8.39 20.65 6.33
N GLY A 42 -7.08 20.81 6.17
CA GLY A 42 -6.14 19.71 5.93
C GLY A 42 -5.50 19.21 7.24
N VAL A 43 -5.42 17.89 7.39
CA VAL A 43 -4.60 17.23 8.41
C VAL A 43 -3.76 16.18 7.71
N ARG A 44 -2.44 16.29 7.77
CA ARG A 44 -1.53 15.25 7.27
C ARG A 44 -0.95 14.47 8.43
N ILE A 45 -0.92 13.15 8.30
CA ILE A 45 -0.40 12.23 9.31
C ILE A 45 0.68 11.39 8.63
N GLU A 46 1.92 11.57 9.07
CA GLU A 46 3.10 10.81 8.59
C GLU A 46 3.68 9.92 9.69
N ASP A 47 3.50 10.29 10.96
CA ASP A 47 3.83 9.47 12.11
C ASP A 47 2.54 8.81 12.66
N PRO A 48 2.51 7.48 12.82
CA PRO A 48 1.40 6.77 13.46
C PRO A 48 1.04 7.30 14.86
N ALA A 49 2.00 7.85 15.62
CA ALA A 49 1.76 8.44 16.93
C ALA A 49 0.82 9.66 16.88
N ASP A 50 0.78 10.36 15.75
CA ASP A 50 -0.07 11.53 15.51
C ASP A 50 -1.49 11.15 15.06
N LEU A 51 -1.80 9.87 14.89
CA LEU A 51 -3.08 9.43 14.35
C LEU A 51 -4.26 9.90 15.24
N ALA A 52 -4.18 9.64 16.54
CA ALA A 52 -5.25 9.96 17.48
C ALA A 52 -5.45 11.47 17.62
N SER A 53 -4.36 12.24 17.71
CA SER A 53 -4.41 13.70 17.83
C SER A 53 -4.91 14.35 16.54
N GLY A 54 -4.47 13.85 15.38
CA GLY A 54 -4.91 14.30 14.07
C GLY A 54 -6.39 14.05 13.81
N LEU A 55 -6.89 12.85 14.14
CA LEU A 55 -8.32 12.54 14.05
C LEU A 55 -9.16 13.44 14.96
N LYS A 56 -8.74 13.62 16.22
CA LYS A 56 -9.42 14.49 17.16
C LYS A 56 -9.53 15.92 16.61
N ARG A 57 -8.44 16.48 16.10
CA ARG A 57 -8.39 17.84 15.55
C ARG A 57 -9.34 18.02 14.36
N ALA A 58 -9.44 17.02 13.48
CA ALA A 58 -10.34 17.04 12.33
C ALA A 58 -11.81 16.88 12.74
N LEU A 59 -12.11 16.03 13.73
CA LEU A 59 -13.48 15.82 14.23
C LEU A 59 -14.02 17.00 15.04
N GLU A 60 -13.15 17.72 15.75
CA GLU A 60 -13.50 18.93 16.51
C GLU A 60 -13.64 20.18 15.62
N HIS A 61 -13.22 20.12 14.35
CA HIS A 61 -13.29 21.24 13.43
C HIS A 61 -14.73 21.52 12.99
N PRO A 62 -15.24 22.75 13.15
CA PRO A 62 -16.54 23.13 12.64
C PRO A 62 -16.48 23.36 11.12
N GLY A 63 -16.64 22.28 10.34
CA GLY A 63 -16.62 22.36 8.88
C GLY A 63 -16.09 21.08 8.21
N PRO A 64 -15.95 21.07 6.88
CA PRO A 64 -15.33 19.96 6.17
C PRO A 64 -13.85 19.86 6.53
N ALA A 65 -13.38 18.63 6.76
CA ALA A 65 -11.99 18.32 7.01
C ALA A 65 -11.54 17.11 6.18
N LEU A 66 -10.30 17.16 5.69
CA LEU A 66 -9.62 16.07 5.00
C LEU A 66 -8.41 15.63 5.82
N ILE A 67 -8.40 14.36 6.20
CA ILE A 67 -7.23 13.70 6.79
C ILE A 67 -6.50 12.92 5.69
N ASP A 68 -5.24 13.26 5.44
CA ASP A 68 -4.29 12.59 4.54
C ASP A 68 -3.33 11.75 5.39
N VAL A 69 -3.59 10.44 5.47
CA VAL A 69 -2.76 9.50 6.25
C VAL A 69 -1.79 8.83 5.29
N VAL A 70 -0.50 9.10 5.44
CA VAL A 70 0.54 8.44 4.67
C VAL A 70 0.73 7.04 5.24
N THR A 71 0.52 6.05 4.39
CA THR A 71 0.62 4.63 4.74
C THR A 71 1.69 3.96 3.90
N ASP A 72 2.24 2.85 4.39
CA ASP A 72 3.24 2.09 3.66
C ASP A 72 2.67 1.56 2.33
N PRO A 73 3.28 1.88 1.16
CA PRO A 73 2.90 1.31 -0.13
C PRO A 73 3.01 -0.22 -0.18
N ASN A 74 3.88 -0.80 0.65
CA ASN A 74 4.17 -2.23 0.72
C ASN A 74 3.43 -2.93 1.86
N ALA A 75 2.52 -2.23 2.56
CA ALA A 75 1.58 -2.88 3.46
C ALA A 75 0.64 -3.75 2.62
N LEU A 76 1.09 -4.98 2.35
CA LEU A 76 0.31 -6.01 1.69
C LEU A 76 -0.96 -6.21 2.53
N SER A 77 -2.12 -6.04 1.89
CA SER A 77 -3.35 -6.67 2.31
C SER A 77 -3.18 -8.17 2.12
N MET A 78 -2.31 -8.80 2.92
CA MET A 78 -2.24 -10.25 3.00
C MET A 78 -3.67 -10.71 3.29
N PRO A 79 -4.26 -11.53 2.42
CA PRO A 79 -5.57 -12.08 2.66
C PRO A 79 -5.54 -12.68 4.07
N PRO A 80 -6.50 -12.37 4.96
CA PRO A 80 -6.51 -12.87 6.34
C PRO A 80 -6.52 -14.41 6.41
N HIS A 81 -6.78 -15.06 5.27
CA HIS A 81 -6.60 -16.48 5.05
C HIS A 81 -5.65 -16.70 3.89
N ILE A 82 -4.44 -17.16 4.18
CA ILE A 82 -3.58 -17.82 3.20
C ILE A 82 -4.37 -19.03 2.68
N THR A 83 -4.98 -18.90 1.50
CA THR A 83 -5.65 -20.03 0.87
C THR A 83 -4.61 -20.96 0.25
N PRO A 84 -4.80 -22.29 0.31
CA PRO A 84 -3.88 -23.24 -0.31
C PRO A 84 -3.62 -22.96 -1.80
N ASP A 85 -4.61 -22.40 -2.49
CA ASP A 85 -4.50 -22.02 -3.90
C ASP A 85 -3.56 -20.84 -4.14
N GLN A 86 -3.50 -19.86 -3.22
CA GLN A 86 -2.57 -18.73 -3.30
C GLN A 86 -1.12 -19.15 -3.03
N VAL A 87 -0.88 -20.04 -2.06
CA VAL A 87 0.47 -20.61 -1.82
C VAL A 87 0.95 -21.36 -3.05
N LYS A 88 0.06 -22.12 -3.68
CA LYS A 88 0.36 -22.86 -4.91
C LYS A 88 0.63 -21.92 -6.08
N GLY A 89 -0.19 -20.87 -6.25
CA GLY A 89 0.00 -19.84 -7.28
C GLY A 89 1.33 -19.11 -7.12
N PHE A 90 1.65 -18.69 -5.90
CA PHE A 90 2.93 -18.07 -5.56
C PHE A 90 4.11 -19.00 -5.85
N GLY A 91 4.06 -20.27 -5.41
CA GLY A 91 5.10 -21.25 -5.71
C GLY A 91 5.33 -21.47 -7.20
N VAL A 92 4.25 -21.49 -8.00
CA VAL A 92 4.33 -21.60 -9.47
C VAL A 92 4.93 -20.34 -10.10
N ALA A 93 4.56 -19.15 -9.63
CA ALA A 93 5.09 -17.89 -10.12
C ALA A 93 6.61 -17.78 -9.85
N MET A 94 7.04 -18.09 -8.62
CA MET A 94 8.45 -18.12 -8.23
C MET A 94 9.25 -19.13 -9.06
N MET A 95 8.69 -20.31 -9.32
CA MET A 95 9.31 -21.29 -10.22
C MET A 95 9.47 -20.75 -11.64
N LYS A 96 8.47 -20.05 -12.19
CA LYS A 96 8.54 -19.47 -13.53
C LYS A 96 9.58 -18.36 -13.62
N LEU A 97 9.66 -17.49 -12.61
CA LEU A 97 10.68 -16.43 -12.51
C LEU A 97 12.10 -17.01 -12.44
N ALA A 98 12.31 -18.05 -11.63
CA ALA A 98 13.60 -18.73 -11.56
C ALA A 98 13.98 -19.38 -12.91
N LEU A 99 13.02 -20.04 -13.58
CA LEU A 99 13.23 -20.67 -14.89
C LEU A 99 13.42 -19.65 -16.03
N SER A 100 12.89 -18.43 -15.89
CA SER A 100 13.09 -17.34 -16.86
C SER A 100 14.37 -16.54 -16.65
N GLY A 101 15.20 -16.93 -15.67
CA GLY A 101 16.51 -16.32 -15.40
C GLY A 101 16.51 -15.17 -14.39
N HIS A 102 15.38 -14.88 -13.75
CA HIS A 102 15.22 -13.79 -12.78
C HIS A 102 15.40 -14.32 -11.34
N ILE A 103 16.55 -14.96 -11.07
CA ILE A 103 16.82 -15.59 -9.78
C ILE A 103 17.02 -14.55 -8.67
N ASP A 104 17.56 -13.38 -9.00
CA ASP A 104 17.82 -12.32 -8.03
C ASP A 104 16.50 -11.75 -7.45
N GLU A 105 15.49 -11.53 -8.31
CA GLU A 105 14.14 -11.12 -7.89
C GLU A 105 13.44 -12.17 -7.01
N VAL A 106 13.73 -13.45 -7.26
CA VAL A 106 13.21 -14.57 -6.45
C VAL A 106 13.77 -14.50 -5.03
N VAL A 107 15.07 -14.20 -4.88
CA VAL A 107 15.75 -14.10 -3.57
C VAL A 107 15.21 -12.89 -2.79
N ASP A 108 15.14 -11.73 -3.44
CA ASP A 108 14.66 -10.49 -2.81
C ASP A 108 13.22 -10.64 -2.28
N THR A 109 12.35 -11.30 -3.05
CA THR A 109 10.96 -11.54 -2.67
C THR A 109 10.84 -12.50 -1.48
N VAL A 110 11.71 -13.51 -1.39
CA VAL A 110 11.72 -14.46 -0.25
C VAL A 110 12.24 -13.77 1.01
N GLU A 111 13.32 -12.99 0.92
CA GLU A 111 13.87 -12.27 2.06
C GLU A 111 12.91 -11.21 2.62
N ALA A 112 12.22 -10.47 1.74
CA ALA A 112 11.24 -9.49 2.15
C ALA A 112 10.06 -10.12 2.91
N ASN A 113 9.61 -11.31 2.49
CA ASN A 113 8.52 -12.02 3.15
C ASN A 113 8.94 -12.64 4.50
N ILE A 114 10.16 -13.17 4.62
CA ILE A 114 10.68 -13.69 5.91
C ILE A 114 10.85 -12.57 6.93
N ARG A 115 11.25 -11.36 6.50
CA ARG A 115 11.39 -10.20 7.39
C ARG A 115 10.06 -9.67 7.92
N ASN A 116 8.98 -9.91 7.19
CA ASN A 116 7.64 -9.37 7.46
C ASN A 116 6.63 -10.43 7.98
N ALA A 117 7.08 -11.67 8.19
CA ALA A 117 6.32 -12.78 8.78
C ALA A 117 6.62 -12.93 10.28
#